data_AF-A0A453GBW4-F1
#
_entry.id   AF-A0A453GBW4-F1
#
_cell.length_a   1.000
_cell.length_b   1.000
_cell.length_c   1.000
_cell.angle_alpha   90.00
_cell.angle_beta   90.00
_cell.angle_gamma   90.00
#
_symmetry.space_group_name_H-M   'P 1'
#
loop_
_entity.id
_entity.type
_entity.pdbx_description
1 polymer ?
#
loop_
_entity_poly.entity_id
_entity_poly.type
_entity_poly.pdbx_seq_one_letter_code
_entity_poly.pdbx_strand_id
1 'polypeptide(L)' 'MWMERTTVEDMDIAVRAHIKGWKFLYGILNDVQCRCELSESYEAYRKQQDRWHSGPVQLFRLCFVDIIKSKVLT' A
#
# COMPACT_ATOMS: atom_id res chain seq x y z
N MET A 1 -13.59 -5.38 0.69
CA MET A 1 -13.26 -6.75 0.28
C MET A 1 -11.92 -6.73 -0.45
N TRP A 2 -11.11 -7.77 -0.26
CA TRP A 2 -9.84 -7.98 -0.97
C TRP A 2 -10.10 -8.20 -2.46
N MET A 3 -9.16 -7.79 -3.32
CA MET A 3 -9.28 -7.89 -4.77
C MET A 3 -7.94 -8.36 -5.38
N GLU A 4 -7.97 -9.39 -6.21
CA GLU A 4 -6.79 -9.99 -6.85
C GLU A 4 -6.34 -9.22 -8.11
N ARG A 5 -6.26 -7.90 -8.03
CA ARG A 5 -5.90 -7.03 -9.17
C ARG A 5 -4.42 -6.62 -9.19
N THR A 6 -3.74 -6.79 -8.05
CA THR A 6 -2.33 -6.46 -7.85
C THR A 6 -1.75 -7.37 -6.77
N THR A 7 -0.43 -7.53 -6.75
CA THR A 7 0.33 -8.26 -5.71
C THR A 7 0.48 -7.47 -4.40
N VAL A 8 -0.09 -6.27 -4.32
CA VAL A 8 -0.13 -5.40 -3.13
C VAL A 8 -1.57 -5.11 -2.75
N GLU A 9 -2.31 -6.18 -2.46
CA GLU A 9 -3.74 -6.16 -2.16
C GLU A 9 -4.09 -5.36 -0.90
N ASP A 10 -3.14 -5.25 0.03
CA ASP A 10 -3.23 -4.44 1.25
C ASP A 10 -3.24 -2.94 0.93
N MET A 11 -2.36 -2.51 0.02
CA MET A 11 -2.31 -1.14 -0.48
C MET A 11 -3.56 -0.79 -1.30
N ASP A 12 -4.08 -1.72 -2.10
CA ASP A 12 -5.33 -1.51 -2.86
C ASP A 12 -6.51 -1.21 -1.92
N ILE A 13 -6.63 -1.97 -0.83
CA ILE A 13 -7.66 -1.70 0.19
C ILE A 13 -7.45 -0.34 0.83
N ALA A 14 -6.20 0.01 1.17
CA ALA A 14 -5.89 1.30 1.79
C ALA A 14 -6.32 2.47 0.88
N VAL A 15 -5.95 2.45 -0.41
CA VAL A 15 -6.34 3.48 -1.38
C VAL A 15 -7.87 3.59 -1.49
N ARG A 16 -8.57 2.45 -1.61
CA ARG A 16 -10.04 2.45 -1.70
C ARG A 16 -10.73 2.94 -0.43
N ALA A 17 -10.20 2.61 0.75
CA ALA A 17 -10.71 3.13 2.01
C ALA A 17 -10.53 4.66 2.08
N HIS A 18 -9.36 5.14 1.65
CA HIS A 18 -9.05 6.56 1.69
C HIS A 18 -9.93 7.39 0.74
N ILE A 19 -10.15 6.91 -0.49
CA ILE A 19 -11.09 7.53 -1.44
C ILE A 19 -12.52 7.60 -0.87
N LYS A 20 -12.89 6.69 0.03
CA LYS A 20 -14.19 6.69 0.74
C LYS A 20 -14.25 7.61 1.96
N GLY A 21 -13.23 8.43 2.24
CA GLY A 21 -13.23 9.35 3.38
C GLY A 21 -12.66 8.79 4.67
N TRP A 22 -12.08 7.59 4.64
CA TRP A 22 -11.44 7.03 5.83
C TRP A 22 -10.12 7.75 6.10
N LYS A 23 -9.93 8.16 7.35
CA LYS A 23 -8.72 8.84 7.81
C LYS A 23 -7.79 7.84 8.49
N PHE A 24 -6.56 7.76 8.03
CA PHE A 24 -5.53 6.96 8.68
C PHE A 24 -4.99 7.67 9.92
N LEU A 25 -4.88 6.95 11.03
CA LEU A 25 -4.42 7.46 12.31
C LEU A 25 -2.99 6.97 12.57
N TYR A 26 -1.99 7.60 11.95
CA TYR A 26 -0.59 7.22 12.17
C TYR A 26 -0.01 7.81 13.46
N GLY A 27 -0.35 9.06 13.81
CA GLY A 27 0.29 9.78 14.93
C GLY A 27 -0.05 9.30 16.34
N ILE A 28 -1.20 8.64 16.53
CA ILE A 28 -1.60 8.06 17.84
C ILE A 28 -0.85 6.75 18.12
N LEU A 29 -0.34 6.09 17.09
CA LEU A 29 0.30 4.77 17.14
C LEU A 29 1.83 4.83 17.13
N ASN A 30 2.45 6.00 17.36
CA ASN A 30 3.92 6.13 17.38
C ASN A 30 4.60 5.24 18.44
N ASP A 31 3.88 4.91 19.51
CA ASP A 31 4.36 4.01 20.57
C ASP A 31 4.18 2.53 20.24
N VAL A 32 3.46 2.21 19.15
CA VAL A 32 3.23 0.83 18.69
C VAL A 32 4.28 0.46 17.65
N GLN A 33 5.26 -0.32 18.09
CA GLN A 33 6.30 -0.86 17.22
C GLN A 33 6.06 -2.34 16.95
N CYS A 34 6.16 -2.73 15.69
CA CYS A 34 6.21 -4.14 15.29
C CYS A 34 7.67 -4.49 14.96
N ARG A 35 8.21 -5.53 15.58
CA ARG A 35 9.54 -6.04 15.20
C ARG A 35 9.42 -6.70 13.83
N CYS A 36 10.23 -6.25 12.89
CA CYS A 36 10.28 -6.81 11.55
C CYS A 36 11.50 -7.73 11.42
N GLU A 37 11.31 -8.88 10.81
CA GLU A 37 12.40 -9.78 10.43
C GLU A 37 12.91 -9.36 9.06
N LEU A 38 14.22 -9.15 8.95
CA LEU A 38 14.86 -8.88 7.67
C LEU A 38 15.16 -10.20 6.97
N SER A 39 15.20 -10.17 5.64
CA SER A 39 15.67 -11.31 4.85
C SER A 39 17.10 -11.70 5.26
N GLU A 40 17.34 -13.01 5.40
CA GLU A 40 18.63 -13.57 5.82
C GLU A 40 19.76 -13.30 4.80
N SER A 41 19.42 -13.11 3.53
CA SER A 41 20.37 -12.85 2.45
C SER A 41 20.03 -11.60 1.65
N TYR A 42 21.07 -10.96 1.12
CA TYR A 42 20.93 -9.78 0.27
C TYR A 42 20.11 -10.06 -0.99
N GLU A 43 20.24 -11.25 -1.58
CA GLU A 43 19.46 -11.62 -2.77
C GLU A 43 17.96 -11.74 -2.47
N ALA A 44 17.60 -12.32 -1.33
CA ALA A 44 16.21 -12.40 -0.91
C ALA A 44 15.62 -11.01 -0.63
N TYR A 45 16.40 -10.15 0.04
CA TYR A 45 16.03 -8.75 0.26
C TYR A 45 15.81 -8.00 -1.05
N ARG A 46 16.73 -8.13 -2.02
CA ARG A 46 16.60 -7.49 -3.33
C ARG A 46 15.34 -7.95 -4.08
N LYS A 47 15.06 -9.25 -4.08
CA LYS A 47 13.82 -9.81 -4.69
C LYS A 47 12.55 -9.33 -3.98
N GLN A 48 12.59 -9.15 -2.66
CA GLN A 48 11.48 -8.56 -1.91
C GLN A 48 11.25 -7.11 -2.35
N GLN A 49 12.32 -6.32 -2.40
CA GLN A 49 12.25 -4.92 -2.79
C GLN A 49 11.76 -4.72 -4.23
N ASP A 50 12.16 -5.58 -5.18
CA ASP A 50 11.67 -5.54 -6.56
C ASP A 50 10.14 -5.74 -6.63
N ARG A 51 9.60 -6.65 -5.82
CA ARG A 51 8.14 -6.86 -5.70
C ARG A 51 7.44 -5.66 -5.06
N TRP A 52 8.05 -5.10 -4.02
CA TRP A 52 7.53 -3.93 -3.32
C TRP A 52 7.58 -2.65 -4.16
N HIS A 53 8.38 -2.58 -5.20
CA HIS A 53 8.34 -1.47 -6.15
C HIS A 53 7.39 -1.71 -7.32
N SER A 54 7.41 -2.92 -7.89
CA SER A 54 6.60 -3.25 -9.08
C SER A 54 5.09 -3.27 -8.78
N GLY A 55 4.68 -3.84 -7.65
CA GLY A 55 3.28 -3.91 -7.23
C GLY A 55 2.62 -2.53 -7.11
N PRO A 56 3.19 -1.58 -6.34
CA PRO A 56 2.60 -0.25 -6.17
C PRO A 56 2.56 0.57 -7.45
N VAL A 57 3.54 0.42 -8.36
CA VAL A 57 3.49 1.09 -9.67
C VAL A 57 2.33 0.57 -10.52
N GLN A 58 2.08 -0.73 -10.50
CA GLN A 58 0.90 -1.31 -11.15
C GLN A 58 -0.39 -0.80 -10.51
N LEU A 59 -0.47 -0.82 -9.17
CA LEU A 59 -1.64 -0.34 -8.43
C LEU A 59 -1.92 1.14 -8.70
N PHE A 60 -0.89 1.98 -8.74
CA PHE A 60 -1.03 3.41 -9.04
C PHE A 60 -1.70 3.62 -10.40
N ARG A 61 -1.29 2.87 -11.44
CA ARG A 61 -1.93 2.93 -12.76
C ARG A 61 -3.41 2.52 -12.71
N LEU A 62 -3.77 1.52 -11.91
CA LEU A 62 -5.14 1.05 -11.75
C LEU A 62 -6.02 2.08 -11.02
N CYS A 63 -5.48 2.73 -10.00
CA CYS A 63 -6.23 3.66 -9.14
C CYS A 63 -6.13 5.12 -9.58
N PHE A 64 -5.27 5.46 -10.55
CA PHE A 64 -4.99 6.85 -10.94
C PHE A 64 -6.24 7.67 -11.25
N VAL A 65 -7.13 7.12 -12.07
CA VAL A 65 -8.38 7.78 -12.46
C VAL A 65 -9.33 7.94 -11.26
N ASP A 66 -9.39 6.94 -10.38
CA ASP A 66 -10.24 6.96 -9.20
C ASP A 66 -9.77 8.00 -8.17
N ILE A 67 -8.45 8.15 -8.02
CA ILE A 67 -7.85 9.16 -7.14
C ILE A 67 -8.18 10.57 -7.65
N ILE A 68 -7.98 10.85 -8.95
CA ILE A 68 -8.26 12.17 -9.54
C ILE A 68 -9.76 12.54 -9.43
N LYS A 69 -10.65 11.55 -9.58
CA LYS A 69 -12.10 11.78 -9.46
C LYS A 69 -12.56 11.95 -8.01
N SER A 70 -11.70 11.64 -7.04
CA SER A 70 -12.06 11.68 -5.62
C SER A 70 -12.14 13.11 -5.10
N LYS A 71 -13.36 13.54 -4.76
CA LYS A 71 -13.64 14.82 -4.05
C LYS A 71 -13.19 14.83 -2.58
N VAL A 72 -12.80 13.67 -2.06
CA VAL A 72 -12.32 13.52 -0.68
C VAL A 72 -10.83 13.84 -0.58
N LEU A 73 -10.09 13.59 -1.66
CA LEU A 73 -8.63 13.75 -1.73
C LEU A 73 -8.20 15.04 -2.45
N THR A 74 -9.12 15.69 -3.16
CA THR A 74 -8.94 16.97 -3.86
C THR A 74 -9.70 18.05 -3.14
#